data_AF-A0A9P3LUD9-F1
#
_entry.id   AF-A0A9P3LUD9-F1
#
_cell.length_a   1.000
_cell.length_b   1.000
_cell.length_c   1.000
_cell.angle_alpha   90.00
_cell.angle_beta   90.00
_cell.angle_gamma   90.00
#
_symmetry.space_group_name_H-M   'P 1'
#
loop_
_entity.id
_entity.type
_entity.pdbx_description
1 polymer ?
#
loop_
_entity_poly.entity_id
_entity_poly.type
_entity_poly.pdbx_seq_one_letter_code
_entity_poly.pdbx_strand_id
1 'polypeptide(L)'
;MNHLLHLKQQDRIGWIGLGEMGYSMAKNLNSYLASRSLTLTVWNRSPAKSQKMHAHGARVAKSLEDLVAQSNIIFTSLANDAAVQEIYERLIDLAGQVEHSIIFVETSTIYPALATELHDRLTTGLPEKHHVYLQCPIFGRPSVAKAAKLVWVTSGDEKAIKKMCLYFTTMSKSIIHLKTPDVAKACSFKLVGNFFVVGSMELLAEGLNLAEKADIDQDSVLKFIEAFFPTPSWIEYSKKMVESSKESNNSQPSSSNSSTNGITHKSGSLFRSKKDSSAKKKLAGALSKEGGFSVDLGLKDVGHMRRLAQETGAALPTADLAYEHLLAVQEQGKGDQDWSNMISSLKVSPSTAPSPVSSSASSLKSRYSLDEKRPGDDHVSLSSSSSSSSDLTSQPPAYEVESTK
;
A
#
# COMPACT_ATOMS: atom_id res chain seq x y z
N MET A 1 14.21 6.52 -35.70
CA MET A 1 14.22 6.67 -34.23
C MET A 1 14.39 5.30 -33.56
N ASN A 2 15.43 4.53 -33.95
CA ASN A 2 15.63 3.11 -33.61
C ASN A 2 16.95 2.87 -32.84
N HIS A 3 17.24 3.65 -31.80
CA HIS A 3 18.40 3.42 -30.92
C HIS A 3 18.01 2.94 -29.51
N LEU A 4 16.77 2.51 -29.31
CA LEU A 4 16.21 2.18 -28.00
C LEU A 4 16.41 0.70 -27.64
N LEU A 5 17.08 0.48 -26.51
CA LEU A 5 16.97 -0.69 -25.62
C LEU A 5 17.48 -2.03 -26.19
N HIS A 6 18.78 -2.13 -26.45
CA HIS A 6 19.43 -3.43 -26.66
C HIS A 6 20.12 -3.88 -25.36
N LEU A 7 19.85 -5.12 -24.94
CA LEU A 7 20.73 -5.83 -24.00
C LEU A 7 22.14 -5.79 -24.56
N LYS A 8 23.10 -5.25 -23.82
CA LYS A 8 24.49 -5.41 -24.20
C LYS A 8 24.92 -6.81 -23.74
N GLN A 9 25.57 -7.57 -24.61
CA GLN A 9 26.06 -8.93 -24.31
C GLN A 9 27.00 -8.97 -23.08
N GLN A 10 27.48 -7.80 -22.63
CA GLN A 10 28.30 -7.59 -21.44
C GLN A 10 27.52 -7.31 -20.13
N ASP A 11 26.20 -7.14 -20.16
CA ASP A 11 25.42 -6.89 -18.94
C ASP A 11 25.34 -8.20 -18.12
N ARG A 12 25.85 -8.15 -16.89
CA ARG A 12 25.86 -9.27 -15.94
C ARG A 12 25.09 -8.85 -14.70
N ILE A 13 23.97 -9.52 -14.45
CA ILE A 13 22.97 -9.03 -13.52
C ILE A 13 22.98 -9.90 -12.27
N GLY A 14 23.16 -9.24 -11.14
CA GLY A 14 23.08 -9.78 -9.79
C GLY A 14 21.75 -9.42 -9.14
N TRP A 15 21.23 -10.33 -8.32
CA TRP A 15 20.06 -10.10 -7.48
C TRP A 15 20.31 -10.54 -6.04
N ILE A 16 20.13 -9.62 -5.10
CA ILE A 16 20.30 -9.85 -3.67
C ILE A 16 18.93 -9.70 -2.98
N GLY A 17 18.55 -10.72 -2.23
CA GLY A 17 17.29 -10.73 -1.48
C GLY A 17 16.17 -11.43 -2.24
N LEU A 18 15.83 -12.63 -1.78
CA LEU A 18 14.86 -13.54 -2.40
C LEU A 18 13.69 -13.83 -1.45
N GLY A 19 13.17 -12.79 -0.81
CA GLY A 19 11.84 -12.85 -0.16
C GLY A 19 10.71 -13.00 -1.19
N GLU A 20 9.45 -12.93 -0.76
CA GLU A 20 8.29 -13.13 -1.65
C GLU A 20 8.31 -12.21 -2.89
N MET A 21 8.56 -10.92 -2.66
CA MET A 21 8.67 -9.92 -3.73
C MET A 21 9.94 -10.12 -4.56
N GLY A 22 11.10 -10.20 -3.91
CA GLY A 22 12.39 -10.34 -4.57
C GLY A 22 12.49 -11.60 -5.44
N TYR A 23 12.00 -12.74 -4.95
CA TYR A 23 11.96 -14.00 -5.72
C TYR A 23 11.08 -13.87 -6.96
N SER A 24 9.88 -13.31 -6.82
CA SER A 24 8.94 -13.15 -7.94
C SER A 24 9.52 -12.24 -9.04
N MET A 25 10.13 -11.13 -8.63
CA MET A 25 10.81 -10.19 -9.54
C MET A 25 12.04 -10.83 -10.21
N ALA A 26 12.93 -11.43 -9.42
CA ALA A 26 14.12 -12.13 -9.92
C ALA A 26 13.76 -13.23 -10.92
N LYS A 27 12.69 -14.00 -10.67
CA LYS A 27 12.22 -15.06 -11.57
C LYS A 27 11.73 -14.52 -12.91
N ASN A 28 10.96 -13.43 -12.91
CA ASN A 28 10.50 -12.80 -14.15
C ASN A 28 11.68 -12.27 -14.96
N LEU A 29 12.60 -11.56 -14.31
CA LEU A 29 13.81 -11.06 -14.93
C LEU A 29 14.67 -12.21 -15.48
N ASN A 30 14.90 -13.26 -14.70
CA ASN A 30 15.68 -14.42 -15.14
C ASN A 30 15.06 -15.12 -16.36
N SER A 31 13.73 -15.23 -16.42
CA SER A 31 13.03 -15.80 -17.59
C SER A 31 13.31 -14.98 -18.86
N TYR A 32 13.29 -13.65 -18.74
CA TYR A 32 13.67 -12.77 -19.85
C TYR A 32 15.15 -12.91 -20.22
N LEU A 33 16.06 -12.94 -19.25
CA LEU A 33 17.50 -13.11 -19.50
C LEU A 33 17.82 -14.45 -20.18
N ALA A 34 17.17 -15.53 -19.76
CA ALA A 34 17.32 -16.84 -20.37
C ALA A 34 16.90 -16.86 -21.85
N SER A 35 15.82 -16.12 -22.21
CA SER A 35 15.41 -15.95 -23.61
C SER A 35 16.46 -15.24 -24.49
N ARG A 36 17.49 -14.68 -23.86
CA ARG A 36 18.58 -13.90 -24.46
C ARG A 36 19.94 -14.55 -24.22
N SER A 37 19.96 -15.81 -23.78
CA SER A 37 21.19 -16.57 -23.45
C SER A 37 22.05 -15.88 -22.38
N LEU A 38 21.42 -15.12 -21.48
CA LEU A 38 22.04 -14.54 -20.29
C LEU A 38 21.53 -15.27 -19.04
N THR A 39 22.30 -15.22 -17.96
CA THR A 39 21.96 -15.88 -16.70
C THR A 39 21.95 -14.87 -15.55
N LEU A 40 20.90 -14.89 -14.73
CA LEU A 40 20.85 -14.10 -13.49
C LEU A 40 21.74 -14.75 -12.43
N THR A 41 22.60 -13.98 -11.78
CA THR A 41 23.31 -14.42 -10.57
C THR A 41 22.51 -13.99 -9.34
N VAL A 42 22.21 -14.92 -8.44
CA VAL A 42 21.38 -14.64 -7.25
C VAL A 42 22.12 -14.97 -5.97
N TRP A 43 21.85 -14.17 -4.94
CA TRP A 43 22.30 -14.44 -3.58
C TRP A 43 21.22 -14.05 -2.57
N ASN A 44 21.19 -14.78 -1.46
CA ASN A 44 20.33 -14.50 -0.34
C ASN A 44 20.99 -15.05 0.93
N ARG A 45 20.86 -14.33 2.05
CA ARG A 45 21.43 -14.72 3.35
C ARG A 45 21.05 -16.15 3.74
N SER A 46 19.80 -16.55 3.51
CA SER A 46 19.33 -17.94 3.67
C SER A 46 19.54 -18.69 2.33
N PRO A 47 20.49 -19.66 2.24
CA PRO A 47 20.84 -20.30 0.98
C PRO A 47 19.68 -21.06 0.33
N ALA A 48 18.79 -21.64 1.13
CA ALA A 48 17.61 -22.35 0.65
C ALA A 48 16.72 -21.51 -0.27
N LYS A 49 16.68 -20.18 -0.10
CA LYS A 49 15.90 -19.28 -0.99
C LYS A 49 16.58 -19.13 -2.36
N SER A 50 17.91 -19.05 -2.40
CA SER A 50 18.68 -19.01 -3.66
C SER A 50 18.58 -20.33 -4.42
N GLN A 51 18.55 -21.47 -3.73
CA GLN A 51 18.43 -22.77 -4.38
C GLN A 51 17.11 -22.93 -5.16
N LYS A 52 16.02 -22.30 -4.71
CA LYS A 52 14.77 -22.28 -5.49
C LYS A 52 14.93 -21.64 -6.87
N MET A 53 15.82 -20.65 -6.99
CA MET A 53 16.12 -20.00 -8.26
C MET A 53 17.04 -20.83 -9.16
N HIS A 54 17.87 -21.71 -8.60
CA HIS A 54 18.70 -22.63 -9.37
C HIS A 54 17.85 -23.54 -10.28
N ALA A 55 16.71 -24.03 -9.75
CA ALA A 55 15.73 -24.81 -10.51
C ALA A 55 15.10 -24.05 -11.70
N HIS A 56 15.27 -22.72 -11.75
CA HIS A 56 14.83 -21.86 -12.85
C HIS A 56 16.00 -21.43 -13.76
N GLY A 57 17.17 -22.06 -13.65
CA GLY A 57 18.33 -21.78 -14.49
C GLY A 57 19.15 -20.56 -14.06
N ALA A 58 18.86 -19.98 -12.89
CA ALA A 58 19.71 -18.92 -12.33
C ALA A 58 21.00 -19.51 -11.75
N ARG A 59 22.09 -18.72 -11.80
CA ARG A 59 23.35 -19.03 -11.12
C ARG A 59 23.22 -18.64 -9.64
N VAL A 60 23.47 -19.57 -8.73
CA VAL A 60 23.55 -19.27 -7.29
C VAL A 60 24.97 -18.86 -6.95
N ALA A 61 25.15 -17.63 -6.48
CA ALA A 61 26.45 -17.16 -6.02
C ALA A 61 26.84 -17.87 -4.71
N LYS A 62 28.12 -18.23 -4.58
CA LYS A 62 28.65 -18.90 -3.38
C LYS A 62 28.74 -17.95 -2.18
N SER A 63 28.87 -16.66 -2.45
CA SER A 63 28.98 -15.59 -1.46
C SER A 63 28.60 -14.24 -2.10
N LEU A 64 28.61 -13.15 -1.31
CA LEU A 64 28.38 -11.81 -1.87
C LEU A 64 29.54 -11.36 -2.76
N GLU A 65 30.77 -11.69 -2.38
CA GLU A 65 32.01 -11.47 -3.13
C GLU A 65 31.88 -12.06 -4.54
N ASP A 66 31.41 -13.31 -4.64
CA ASP A 66 31.18 -13.99 -5.91
C ASP A 66 30.07 -13.32 -6.75
N LEU A 67 29.01 -12.82 -6.11
CA LEU A 67 27.96 -12.08 -6.83
C LEU A 67 28.50 -10.76 -7.39
N VAL A 68 29.23 -9.98 -6.59
CA VAL A 68 29.79 -8.67 -6.96
C VAL A 68 30.83 -8.81 -8.08
N ALA A 69 31.73 -9.79 -7.97
CA ALA A 69 32.73 -10.09 -9.01
C ALA A 69 32.08 -10.42 -10.35
N GLN A 70 30.91 -11.07 -10.34
CA GLN A 70 30.21 -11.52 -11.54
C GLN A 70 29.15 -10.54 -12.05
N SER A 71 28.91 -9.39 -11.40
CA SER A 71 27.79 -8.50 -11.73
C SER A 71 28.22 -7.05 -11.95
N ASN A 72 27.70 -6.41 -13.00
CA ASN A 72 27.82 -4.96 -13.24
C ASN A 72 26.49 -4.21 -13.06
N ILE A 73 25.41 -4.93 -12.77
CA ILE A 73 24.13 -4.40 -12.34
C ILE A 73 23.68 -5.26 -11.16
N ILE A 74 23.41 -4.65 -10.01
CA ILE A 74 23.00 -5.37 -8.80
C ILE A 74 21.66 -4.83 -8.33
N PHE A 75 20.65 -5.70 -8.33
CA PHE A 75 19.36 -5.43 -7.72
C PHE A 75 19.36 -5.89 -6.26
N THR A 76 18.75 -5.11 -5.38
CA THR A 76 18.50 -5.44 -3.97
C THR A 76 17.00 -5.39 -3.67
N SER A 77 16.50 -6.36 -2.90
CA SER A 77 15.10 -6.42 -2.46
C SER A 77 15.04 -7.07 -1.07
N LEU A 78 15.06 -6.23 -0.05
CA LEU A 78 15.34 -6.56 1.35
C LEU A 78 14.19 -6.13 2.26
N ALA A 79 14.14 -6.68 3.46
CA ALA A 79 12.97 -6.58 4.33
C ALA A 79 12.80 -5.20 4.98
N ASN A 80 13.90 -4.59 5.40
CA ASN A 80 13.91 -3.37 6.19
C ASN A 80 15.24 -2.61 6.05
N ASP A 81 15.25 -1.41 6.60
CA ASP A 81 16.36 -0.46 6.61
C ASP A 81 17.65 -1.08 7.14
N ALA A 82 17.60 -1.81 8.26
CA ALA A 82 18.77 -2.48 8.84
C ALA A 82 19.38 -3.53 7.90
N ALA A 83 18.55 -4.32 7.23
CA ALA A 83 19.02 -5.31 6.26
C ALA A 83 19.63 -4.63 5.02
N VAL A 84 19.06 -3.51 4.57
CA VAL A 84 19.65 -2.72 3.46
C VAL A 84 20.99 -2.15 3.88
N GLN A 85 21.07 -1.54 5.07
CA GLN A 85 22.30 -0.98 5.60
C GLN A 85 23.42 -2.04 5.70
N GLU A 86 23.15 -3.19 6.33
CA GLU A 86 24.10 -4.32 6.46
C GLU A 86 24.63 -4.78 5.09
N ILE A 87 23.74 -4.92 4.11
CA ILE A 87 24.13 -5.37 2.77
C ILE A 87 24.92 -4.30 2.02
N TYR A 88 24.51 -3.03 2.08
CA TYR A 88 25.21 -1.97 1.38
C TYR A 88 26.59 -1.67 1.97
N GLU A 89 26.75 -1.78 3.28
CA GLU A 89 28.07 -1.74 3.94
C GLU A 89 29.04 -2.70 3.26
N ARG A 90 28.63 -3.98 3.12
CA ARG A 90 29.45 -5.00 2.46
C ARG A 90 29.59 -4.74 0.95
N LEU A 91 28.54 -4.30 0.27
CA LEU A 91 28.60 -4.04 -1.17
C LEU A 91 29.55 -2.91 -1.52
N ILE A 92 29.64 -1.87 -0.70
CA ILE A 92 30.59 -0.77 -0.89
C ILE A 92 32.02 -1.32 -0.81
N ASP A 93 32.35 -2.05 0.25
CA ASP A 93 33.70 -2.63 0.41
C ASP A 93 34.08 -3.57 -0.74
N LEU A 94 33.14 -4.40 -1.18
CA LEU A 94 33.35 -5.36 -2.28
C LEU A 94 33.43 -4.68 -3.65
N ALA A 95 32.66 -3.62 -3.87
CA ALA A 95 32.69 -2.87 -5.13
C ALA A 95 34.03 -2.16 -5.33
N GLY A 96 34.68 -1.71 -4.24
CA GLY A 96 36.03 -1.14 -4.29
C GLY A 96 37.11 -2.14 -4.77
N GLN A 97 36.81 -3.44 -4.75
CA GLN A 97 37.75 -4.51 -5.13
C GLN A 97 37.60 -4.98 -6.58
N VAL A 98 36.65 -4.44 -7.35
CA VAL A 98 36.42 -4.86 -8.74
C VAL A 98 36.76 -3.77 -9.76
N GLU A 99 37.22 -4.19 -10.92
CA GLU A 99 37.62 -3.26 -11.99
C GLU A 99 36.43 -2.73 -12.81
N HIS A 100 35.35 -3.52 -12.96
CA HIS A 100 34.17 -3.10 -13.71
C HIS A 100 33.28 -2.15 -12.91
N SER A 101 32.55 -1.27 -13.61
CA SER A 101 31.52 -0.42 -12.99
C SER A 101 30.32 -1.24 -12.53
N ILE A 102 29.64 -0.77 -11.48
CA ILE A 102 28.42 -1.38 -10.95
C ILE A 102 27.32 -0.32 -10.90
N ILE A 103 26.13 -0.69 -11.38
CA ILE A 103 24.88 0.04 -11.15
C ILE A 103 24.14 -0.65 -10.01
N PHE A 104 23.90 0.08 -8.92
CA PHE A 104 23.12 -0.41 -7.78
C PHE A 104 21.66 0.00 -7.95
N VAL A 105 20.75 -0.98 -7.87
CA VAL A 105 19.30 -0.79 -8.02
C VAL A 105 18.60 -1.29 -6.77
N GLU A 106 18.20 -0.36 -5.91
CA GLU A 106 17.50 -0.68 -4.67
C GLU A 106 15.99 -0.68 -4.89
N THR A 107 15.30 -1.76 -4.49
CA THR A 107 13.85 -1.91 -4.68
C THR A 107 13.07 -2.06 -3.38
N SER A 108 13.77 -2.07 -2.24
CA SER A 108 13.18 -2.19 -0.92
C SER A 108 12.44 -0.92 -0.53
N THR A 109 11.55 -1.04 0.46
CA THR A 109 10.93 0.13 1.08
C THR A 109 11.76 0.51 2.31
N ILE A 110 12.58 1.54 2.15
CA ILE A 110 13.43 2.14 3.18
C ILE A 110 13.06 3.59 3.43
N TYR A 111 13.54 4.14 4.55
CA TYR A 111 13.38 5.54 4.86
C TYR A 111 14.19 6.45 3.91
N PRO A 112 13.66 7.62 3.49
CA PRO A 112 14.34 8.52 2.56
C PRO A 112 15.75 8.94 3.00
N ALA A 113 15.97 9.16 4.31
CA ALA A 113 17.29 9.55 4.81
C ALA A 113 18.34 8.44 4.62
N LEU A 114 17.97 7.16 4.76
CA LEU A 114 18.89 6.05 4.51
C LEU A 114 19.26 5.97 3.02
N ALA A 115 18.32 6.28 2.12
CA ALA A 115 18.64 6.34 0.69
C ALA A 115 19.70 7.41 0.40
N THR A 116 19.58 8.60 0.99
CA THR A 116 20.59 9.66 0.86
C THR A 116 21.93 9.23 1.46
N GLU A 117 21.93 8.68 2.68
CA GLU A 117 23.16 8.21 3.33
C GLU A 117 23.92 7.18 2.47
N LEU A 118 23.21 6.19 1.92
CA LEU A 118 23.84 5.17 1.07
C LEU A 118 24.37 5.75 -0.24
N HIS A 119 23.68 6.73 -0.83
CA HIS A 119 24.18 7.44 -1.99
C HIS A 119 25.49 8.18 -1.68
N ASP A 120 25.53 8.92 -0.58
CA ASP A 120 26.70 9.69 -0.16
C ASP A 120 27.89 8.78 0.18
N ARG A 121 27.62 7.64 0.82
CA ARG A 121 28.66 6.64 1.11
C ARG A 121 29.22 6.00 -0.16
N LEU A 122 28.38 5.73 -1.17
CA LEU A 122 28.83 5.22 -2.46
C LEU A 122 29.66 6.26 -3.22
N THR A 123 29.26 7.53 -3.20
CA THR A 123 29.97 8.60 -3.93
C THR A 123 31.28 9.02 -3.27
N THR A 124 31.36 8.97 -1.94
CA THR A 124 32.58 9.30 -1.19
C THR A 124 33.54 8.13 -1.03
N GLY A 125 33.02 6.90 -0.92
CA GLY A 125 33.80 5.69 -0.63
C GLY A 125 34.32 4.94 -1.85
N LEU A 126 33.85 5.24 -3.07
CA LEU A 126 34.21 4.51 -4.29
C LEU A 126 34.67 5.44 -5.43
N PRO A 127 35.43 4.92 -6.42
CA PRO A 127 35.69 5.62 -7.67
C PRO A 127 34.40 5.98 -8.42
N GLU A 128 34.41 7.07 -9.19
CA GLU A 128 33.25 7.62 -9.94
C GLU A 128 32.47 6.58 -10.75
N LYS A 129 33.15 5.55 -11.26
CA LYS A 129 32.53 4.45 -12.02
C LYS A 129 31.47 3.66 -11.23
N HIS A 130 31.42 3.75 -9.91
CA HIS A 130 30.47 3.06 -9.03
C HIS A 130 29.39 3.98 -8.44
N HIS A 131 29.38 5.27 -8.77
CA HIS A 131 28.47 6.26 -8.17
C HIS A 131 27.01 6.13 -8.63
N VAL A 132 26.70 5.15 -9.47
CA VAL A 132 25.36 4.94 -10.01
C VAL A 132 24.52 4.13 -9.03
N TYR A 133 23.76 4.85 -8.21
CA TYR A 133 22.78 4.30 -7.27
C TYR A 133 21.37 4.78 -7.60
N LEU A 134 20.46 3.85 -7.78
CA LEU A 134 19.07 4.10 -8.15
C LEU A 134 18.15 3.61 -7.04
N GLN A 135 17.18 4.46 -6.68
CA GLN A 135 16.05 4.06 -5.85
C GLN A 135 14.87 3.74 -6.74
N CYS A 136 14.39 2.50 -6.63
CA CYS A 136 13.40 1.88 -7.51
C CYS A 136 12.33 1.09 -6.73
N PRO A 137 11.70 1.64 -5.67
CA PRO A 137 10.64 0.95 -4.95
C PRO A 137 9.44 0.64 -5.83
N ILE A 138 8.67 -0.36 -5.41
CA ILE A 138 7.57 -0.94 -6.20
C ILE A 138 6.23 -0.90 -5.46
N PHE A 139 5.14 -0.92 -6.22
CA PHE A 139 3.78 -1.14 -5.73
C PHE A 139 3.17 -2.40 -6.32
N GLY A 140 2.54 -3.19 -5.44
CA GLY A 140 1.86 -4.43 -5.76
C GLY A 140 2.12 -5.50 -4.71
N ARG A 141 1.18 -6.43 -4.55
CA ARG A 141 1.32 -7.62 -3.69
C ARG A 141 2.13 -8.72 -4.41
N PRO A 142 2.57 -9.79 -3.71
CA PRO A 142 3.32 -10.88 -4.32
C PRO A 142 2.67 -11.48 -5.58
N SER A 143 1.35 -11.62 -5.64
CA SER A 143 0.62 -12.08 -6.83
C SER A 143 0.79 -11.16 -8.04
N VAL A 144 0.85 -9.84 -7.82
CA VAL A 144 1.11 -8.83 -8.87
C VAL A 144 2.57 -8.88 -9.33
N ALA A 145 3.51 -9.12 -8.41
CA ALA A 145 4.92 -9.34 -8.73
C ALA A 145 5.08 -10.58 -9.61
N LYS A 146 4.50 -11.72 -9.22
CA LYS A 146 4.50 -12.97 -10.00
C LYS A 146 3.93 -12.78 -11.41
N ALA A 147 2.93 -11.92 -11.56
CA ALA A 147 2.33 -11.59 -12.86
C ALA A 147 3.10 -10.54 -13.69
N ALA A 148 4.26 -10.06 -13.23
CA ALA A 148 5.04 -8.99 -13.85
C ALA A 148 4.25 -7.69 -14.07
N LYS A 149 3.35 -7.35 -13.14
CA LYS A 149 2.42 -6.21 -13.27
C LYS A 149 2.61 -5.12 -12.21
N LEU A 150 3.82 -5.04 -11.63
CA LEU A 150 4.14 -4.03 -10.62
C LEU A 150 4.12 -2.62 -11.21
N VAL A 151 3.91 -1.63 -10.36
CA VAL A 151 4.21 -0.22 -10.67
C VAL A 151 5.53 0.12 -10.02
N TRP A 152 6.49 0.58 -10.81
CA TRP A 152 7.81 0.99 -10.33
C TRP A 152 7.86 2.50 -10.19
N VAL A 153 8.54 3.01 -9.16
CA VAL A 153 8.85 4.43 -9.02
C VAL A 153 10.36 4.60 -8.98
N THR A 154 10.92 5.45 -9.82
CA THR A 154 12.38 5.53 -10.01
C THR A 154 12.91 6.95 -9.86
N SER A 155 14.00 7.10 -9.11
CA SER A 155 14.83 8.32 -8.99
C SER A 155 16.32 7.96 -8.96
N GLY A 156 17.16 8.95 -9.26
CA GLY A 156 18.62 8.79 -9.46
C GLY A 156 19.04 9.18 -10.88
N ASP A 157 20.24 8.72 -11.28
CA ASP A 157 20.83 9.08 -12.58
C ASP A 157 19.92 8.73 -13.77
N GLU A 158 19.59 9.74 -14.57
CA GLU A 158 18.63 9.61 -15.67
C GLU A 158 19.14 8.68 -16.78
N LYS A 159 20.45 8.70 -17.06
CA LYS A 159 21.06 7.85 -18.10
C LYS A 159 20.99 6.39 -17.68
N ALA A 160 21.28 6.09 -16.43
CA ALA A 160 21.17 4.77 -15.85
C ALA A 160 19.72 4.29 -15.82
N ILE A 161 18.74 5.12 -15.41
CA ILE A 161 17.32 4.74 -15.47
C ILE A 161 16.87 4.42 -16.90
N LYS A 162 17.30 5.22 -17.89
CA LYS A 162 17.05 4.92 -19.32
C LYS A 162 17.64 3.59 -19.74
N LYS A 163 18.88 3.27 -19.32
CA LYS A 163 19.50 1.95 -19.55
C LYS A 163 18.69 0.83 -18.89
N MET A 164 18.25 1.05 -17.65
CA MET A 164 17.57 0.04 -16.83
C MET A 164 16.11 -0.20 -17.21
N CYS A 165 15.50 0.71 -17.97
CA CYS A 165 14.10 0.64 -18.40
C CYS A 165 13.73 -0.71 -19.00
N LEU A 166 14.59 -1.30 -19.85
CA LEU A 166 14.35 -2.62 -20.43
C LEU A 166 14.15 -3.69 -19.35
N TYR A 167 15.00 -3.72 -18.33
CA TYR A 167 14.90 -4.69 -17.24
C TYR A 167 13.66 -4.45 -16.38
N PHE A 168 13.33 -3.20 -16.07
CA PHE A 168 12.12 -2.85 -15.32
C PHE A 168 10.83 -3.30 -16.03
N THR A 169 10.76 -3.17 -17.37
CA THR A 169 9.57 -3.59 -18.14
C THR A 169 9.29 -5.08 -18.04
N THR A 170 10.29 -5.93 -17.75
CA THR A 170 10.09 -7.38 -17.56
C THR A 170 9.34 -7.73 -16.28
N MET A 171 9.21 -6.77 -15.36
CA MET A 171 8.63 -6.95 -14.02
C MET A 171 7.48 -5.96 -13.74
N SER A 172 7.10 -5.13 -14.71
CA SER A 172 6.21 -3.99 -14.49
C SER A 172 5.12 -3.85 -15.54
N LYS A 173 3.98 -3.29 -15.12
CA LYS A 173 2.96 -2.75 -16.03
C LYS A 173 3.13 -1.25 -16.28
N SER A 174 3.83 -0.55 -15.39
CA SER A 174 4.03 0.90 -15.45
C SER A 174 5.28 1.29 -14.66
N ILE A 175 5.96 2.33 -15.16
CA ILE A 175 7.16 2.91 -14.55
C ILE A 175 6.92 4.41 -14.42
N ILE A 176 6.92 4.91 -13.18
CA ILE A 176 6.82 6.32 -12.85
C ILE A 176 8.24 6.80 -12.58
N HIS A 177 8.85 7.45 -13.56
CA HIS A 177 10.17 8.08 -13.39
C HIS A 177 10.01 9.51 -12.88
N LEU A 178 10.57 9.81 -11.70
CA LEU A 178 10.43 11.10 -11.03
C LEU A 178 11.34 12.20 -11.62
N LYS A 179 12.22 11.86 -12.57
CA LYS A 179 13.10 12.81 -13.29
C LYS A 179 13.90 13.71 -12.35
N THR A 180 14.47 13.11 -11.31
CA THR A 180 15.28 13.81 -10.31
C THR A 180 16.49 12.95 -9.95
N PRO A 181 17.69 13.56 -9.79
CA PRO A 181 18.86 12.85 -9.30
C PRO A 181 18.76 12.51 -7.80
N ASP A 182 17.87 13.19 -7.07
CA ASP A 182 17.63 12.93 -5.64
C ASP A 182 16.97 11.55 -5.46
N VAL A 183 17.79 10.57 -5.06
CA VAL A 183 17.36 9.18 -4.85
C VAL A 183 16.28 9.05 -3.77
N ALA A 184 16.24 9.94 -2.78
CA ALA A 184 15.29 9.89 -1.68
C ALA A 184 13.83 10.12 -2.13
N LYS A 185 13.62 10.81 -3.27
CA LYS A 185 12.27 11.13 -3.77
C LYS A 185 11.43 9.89 -4.10
N ALA A 186 12.02 8.82 -4.63
CA ALA A 186 11.26 7.60 -4.89
C ALA A 186 10.86 6.91 -3.58
N CYS A 187 11.70 6.96 -2.53
CA CYS A 187 11.36 6.47 -1.19
C CYS A 187 10.19 7.29 -0.60
N SER A 188 10.25 8.63 -0.65
CA SER A 188 9.15 9.47 -0.19
C SER A 188 7.85 9.20 -0.96
N PHE A 189 7.93 9.06 -2.29
CA PHE A 189 6.76 8.72 -3.11
C PHE A 189 6.18 7.36 -2.73
N LYS A 190 7.04 6.37 -2.44
CA LYS A 190 6.62 5.06 -1.97
C LYS A 190 5.81 5.15 -0.68
N LEU A 191 6.26 5.95 0.28
CA LEU A 191 5.54 6.18 1.54
C LEU A 191 4.19 6.88 1.31
N VAL A 192 4.15 7.90 0.44
CA VAL A 192 2.88 8.55 0.04
C VAL A 192 1.92 7.56 -0.61
N GLY A 193 2.40 6.70 -1.51
CA GLY A 193 1.57 5.70 -2.15
C GLY A 193 1.05 4.65 -1.16
N ASN A 194 1.90 4.20 -0.23
CA ASN A 194 1.49 3.24 0.79
C ASN A 194 0.52 3.88 1.81
N PHE A 195 0.58 5.20 2.05
CA PHE A 195 -0.44 5.92 2.83
C PHE A 195 -1.83 5.77 2.20
N PHE A 196 -1.96 5.94 0.88
CA PHE A 196 -3.23 5.68 0.21
C PHE A 196 -3.69 4.23 0.33
N VAL A 197 -2.75 3.27 0.31
CA VAL A 197 -3.09 1.84 0.46
C VAL A 197 -3.63 1.57 1.87
N VAL A 198 -2.91 1.97 2.92
CA VAL A 198 -3.34 1.71 4.31
C VAL A 198 -4.60 2.50 4.66
N GLY A 199 -4.73 3.75 4.22
CA GLY A 199 -5.94 4.54 4.44
C GLY A 199 -7.18 3.94 3.76
N SER A 200 -7.02 3.32 2.58
CA SER A 200 -8.10 2.56 1.95
C SER A 200 -8.51 1.36 2.78
N MET A 201 -7.54 0.68 3.39
CA MET A 201 -7.81 -0.50 4.21
C MET A 201 -8.53 -0.14 5.49
N GLU A 202 -8.13 0.94 6.16
CA GLU A 202 -8.81 1.46 7.35
C GLU A 202 -10.28 1.79 7.02
N LEU A 203 -10.51 2.56 5.95
CA LEU A 203 -11.87 2.92 5.50
C LEU A 203 -12.73 1.68 5.20
N LEU A 204 -12.15 0.66 4.55
CA LEU A 204 -12.83 -0.59 4.27
C LEU A 204 -13.12 -1.38 5.56
N ALA A 205 -12.16 -1.43 6.49
CA ALA A 205 -12.32 -2.15 7.76
C ALA A 205 -13.43 -1.53 8.61
N GLU A 206 -13.44 -0.21 8.78
CA GLU A 206 -14.50 0.51 9.48
C GLU A 206 -15.87 0.33 8.81
N GLY A 207 -15.93 0.50 7.48
CA GLY A 207 -17.17 0.36 6.72
C GLY A 207 -17.77 -1.04 6.76
N LEU A 208 -16.93 -2.09 6.66
CA LEU A 208 -17.37 -3.48 6.76
C LEU A 208 -17.78 -3.82 8.21
N ASN A 209 -17.07 -3.31 9.22
CA ASN A 209 -17.47 -3.48 10.62
C ASN A 209 -18.81 -2.79 10.92
N LEU A 210 -19.01 -1.56 10.42
CA LEU A 210 -20.28 -0.86 10.54
C LEU A 210 -21.42 -1.63 9.85
N ALA A 211 -21.19 -2.15 8.64
CA ALA A 211 -22.16 -2.99 7.95
C ALA A 211 -22.53 -4.24 8.76
N GLU A 212 -21.55 -4.91 9.36
CA GLU A 212 -21.80 -6.06 10.25
C GLU A 212 -22.66 -5.66 11.46
N LYS A 213 -22.35 -4.54 12.13
CA LYS A 213 -23.12 -4.04 13.28
C LYS A 213 -24.51 -3.52 12.90
N ALA A 214 -24.70 -3.10 11.66
CA ALA A 214 -25.97 -2.67 11.11
C ALA A 214 -26.79 -3.82 10.49
N ASP A 215 -26.36 -5.07 10.66
CA ASP A 215 -27.00 -6.28 10.09
C ASP A 215 -27.11 -6.24 8.55
N ILE A 216 -26.11 -5.65 7.90
CA ILE A 216 -25.98 -5.58 6.44
C ILE A 216 -25.07 -6.71 5.95
N ASP A 217 -25.57 -7.47 4.97
CA ASP A 217 -24.84 -8.54 4.29
C ASP A 217 -23.51 -8.06 3.65
N GLN A 218 -22.40 -8.68 4.07
CA GLN A 218 -21.05 -8.34 3.63
C GLN A 218 -20.85 -8.56 2.12
N ASP A 219 -21.49 -9.58 1.55
CA ASP A 219 -21.43 -9.85 0.11
C ASP A 219 -22.08 -8.72 -0.71
N SER A 220 -23.11 -8.09 -0.18
CA SER A 220 -23.79 -6.94 -0.79
C SER A 220 -22.93 -5.68 -0.71
N VAL A 221 -22.24 -5.44 0.41
CA VAL A 221 -21.23 -4.36 0.52
C VAL A 221 -20.09 -4.58 -0.45
N LEU A 222 -19.60 -5.81 -0.60
CA LEU A 222 -18.55 -6.13 -1.58
C LEU A 222 -19.01 -5.85 -3.02
N LYS A 223 -20.25 -6.22 -3.38
CA LYS A 223 -20.83 -5.88 -4.71
C LYS A 223 -20.93 -4.37 -4.90
N PHE A 224 -21.30 -3.61 -3.87
CA PHE A 224 -21.31 -2.16 -3.92
C PHE A 224 -19.91 -1.60 -4.16
N ILE A 225 -18.90 -2.10 -3.44
CA ILE A 225 -17.50 -1.70 -3.64
C ILE A 225 -17.03 -2.00 -5.08
N GLU A 226 -17.30 -3.20 -5.59
CA GLU A 226 -16.97 -3.58 -6.97
C GLU A 226 -17.63 -2.66 -8.01
N ALA A 227 -18.87 -2.23 -7.77
CA ALA A 227 -19.65 -1.42 -8.71
C ALA A 227 -19.35 0.09 -8.62
N PHE A 228 -19.13 0.59 -7.41
CA PHE A 228 -19.03 2.03 -7.11
C PHE A 228 -17.60 2.54 -6.97
N PHE A 229 -16.68 1.68 -6.51
CA PHE A 229 -15.25 1.98 -6.41
C PHE A 229 -14.33 1.27 -7.44
N PRO A 230 -14.76 0.87 -8.68
CA PRO A 230 -13.74 0.74 -9.72
C PRO A 230 -13.13 2.15 -9.83
N THR A 231 -11.81 2.27 -9.87
CA THR A 231 -11.11 3.49 -9.44
C THR A 231 -10.99 4.65 -10.47
N PRO A 232 -12.04 5.14 -11.17
CA PRO A 232 -12.01 6.49 -11.75
C PRO A 232 -12.28 7.63 -10.78
N SER A 233 -13.14 7.46 -9.77
CA SER A 233 -13.52 8.53 -8.84
C SER A 233 -12.35 9.05 -8.01
N TRP A 234 -11.48 8.16 -7.53
CA TRP A 234 -10.24 8.52 -6.83
C TRP A 234 -9.30 9.35 -7.69
N ILE A 235 -9.20 9.05 -8.99
CA ILE A 235 -8.39 9.80 -9.95
C ILE A 235 -8.97 11.20 -10.16
N GLU A 236 -10.30 11.33 -10.24
CA GLU A 236 -10.94 12.63 -10.44
C GLU A 236 -10.82 13.54 -9.22
N TYR A 237 -11.09 13.04 -8.01
CA TYR A 237 -10.99 13.85 -6.80
C TYR A 237 -9.55 14.20 -6.45
N SER A 238 -8.59 13.29 -6.66
CA SER A 238 -7.17 13.61 -6.47
C SER A 238 -6.69 14.72 -7.42
N LYS A 239 -7.15 14.74 -8.68
CA LYS A 239 -6.88 15.85 -9.60
C LYS A 239 -7.41 17.17 -9.06
N LYS A 240 -8.69 17.22 -8.65
CA LYS A 240 -9.31 18.43 -8.08
C LYS A 240 -8.53 18.94 -6.87
N MET A 241 -8.15 18.05 -5.94
CA MET A 241 -7.40 18.42 -4.74
C MET A 241 -5.99 18.97 -5.07
N VAL A 242 -5.29 18.34 -6.02
CA VAL A 242 -3.96 18.81 -6.46
C VAL A 242 -4.06 20.16 -7.19
N GLU A 243 -5.11 20.38 -7.98
CA GLU A 243 -5.39 21.65 -8.66
C GLU A 243 -5.67 22.76 -7.65
N SER A 244 -6.59 22.54 -6.69
CA SER A 244 -6.90 23.52 -5.64
C SER A 244 -5.69 23.86 -4.74
N SER A 245 -4.80 22.90 -4.48
CA SER A 245 -3.56 23.15 -3.71
C SER A 245 -2.57 24.05 -4.48
N LYS A 246 -2.46 23.89 -5.81
CA LYS A 246 -1.61 24.75 -6.64
C LYS A 246 -2.15 26.18 -6.72
N GLU A 247 -3.47 26.34 -6.82
CA GLU A 247 -4.13 27.65 -6.81
C GLU A 247 -3.91 28.40 -5.49
N SER A 248 -3.98 27.69 -4.36
CA SER A 248 -3.74 28.23 -3.01
C SER A 248 -2.28 28.65 -2.78
N ASN A 249 -1.31 27.93 -3.39
CA ASN A 249 0.11 28.29 -3.32
C ASN A 249 0.50 29.44 -4.27
N ASN A 250 -0.26 29.66 -5.35
CA ASN A 250 -0.04 30.77 -6.29
C ASN A 250 -0.72 32.08 -5.88
N SER A 251 -1.48 32.11 -4.77
CA SER A 251 -2.23 33.30 -4.31
C SER A 251 -1.47 34.20 -3.31
N GLN A 252 -0.15 34.01 -3.14
CA GLN A 252 0.72 35.06 -2.58
C GLN A 252 0.88 36.20 -3.62
N PRO A 253 0.69 37.48 -3.27
CA PRO A 253 0.43 38.52 -4.26
C PRO A 253 1.72 38.96 -4.96
N SER A 254 1.99 38.43 -6.14
CA SER A 254 2.76 39.14 -7.17
C SER A 254 1.76 39.76 -8.15
N SER A 255 1.84 41.08 -8.29
CA SER A 255 0.96 41.90 -9.09
C SER A 255 0.99 41.56 -10.58
N SER A 256 -0.19 41.73 -11.18
CA SER A 256 -0.48 42.08 -12.58
C SER A 256 -0.59 40.97 -13.65
N ASN A 257 -1.82 40.98 -14.17
CA ASN A 257 -2.26 40.83 -15.56
C ASN A 257 -2.86 39.50 -16.05
N SER A 258 -4.14 39.68 -16.37
CA SER A 258 -5.10 38.82 -17.05
C SER A 258 -4.60 38.19 -18.34
N SER A 259 -5.10 36.99 -18.64
CA SER A 259 -5.74 36.66 -19.93
C SER A 259 -6.47 35.32 -19.82
N THR A 260 -7.75 35.35 -20.22
CA THR A 260 -8.67 34.21 -20.39
C THR A 260 -8.26 33.30 -21.55
N ASN A 261 -8.50 31.98 -21.43
CA ASN A 261 -9.33 31.24 -22.41
C ASN A 261 -9.52 29.73 -22.11
N GLY A 262 -10.81 29.37 -22.02
CA GLY A 262 -11.54 28.19 -22.52
C GLY A 262 -10.88 26.81 -22.69
N ILE A 263 -11.45 25.81 -22.03
CA ILE A 263 -11.40 24.40 -22.47
C ILE A 263 -12.80 23.79 -22.43
N THR A 264 -13.21 23.26 -23.58
CA THR A 264 -14.46 22.53 -23.84
C THR A 264 -14.29 21.07 -23.44
N HIS A 265 -15.24 20.51 -22.67
CA HIS A 265 -15.30 19.08 -22.37
C HIS A 265 -16.17 18.35 -23.41
N LYS A 266 -15.57 17.40 -24.13
CA LYS A 266 -16.30 16.32 -24.83
C LYS A 266 -16.26 15.06 -23.97
N SER A 267 -17.43 14.61 -23.53
CA SER A 267 -17.65 13.34 -22.84
C SER A 267 -17.79 12.22 -23.87
N GLY A 268 -17.07 11.11 -23.68
CA GLY A 268 -17.19 9.88 -24.44
C GLY A 268 -17.26 8.68 -23.50
N SER A 269 -18.45 8.14 -23.34
CA SER A 269 -18.75 6.89 -22.63
C SER A 269 -18.61 5.71 -23.58
N LEU A 270 -18.05 4.58 -23.11
CA LEU A 270 -18.40 3.22 -23.55
C LEU A 270 -17.68 2.17 -22.67
N PHE A 271 -18.42 1.60 -21.72
CA PHE A 271 -18.09 0.30 -21.10
C PHE A 271 -19.23 -0.68 -21.39
N ARG A 272 -18.90 -1.85 -21.95
CA ARG A 272 -19.79 -2.99 -22.08
C ARG A 272 -19.10 -4.20 -21.44
N SER A 273 -19.61 -4.64 -20.29
CA SER A 273 -19.15 -5.84 -19.60
C SER A 273 -20.08 -7.02 -19.88
N LYS A 274 -19.51 -8.19 -20.19
CA LYS A 274 -20.22 -9.48 -20.16
C LYS A 274 -19.86 -10.19 -18.85
N LYS A 275 -20.89 -10.63 -18.13
CA LYS A 275 -20.85 -11.42 -16.89
C LYS A 275 -20.31 -12.83 -17.15
N ASP A 276 -19.43 -13.32 -16.28
CA ASP A 276 -19.23 -14.75 -16.04
C ASP A 276 -19.22 -14.98 -14.51
N SER A 277 -20.23 -15.69 -14.02
CA SER A 277 -20.52 -15.90 -12.59
C SER A 277 -19.80 -17.12 -12.00
N SER A 278 -19.12 -17.92 -12.82
CA SER A 278 -18.41 -19.13 -12.37
C SER A 278 -17.04 -18.85 -11.75
N ALA A 279 -16.44 -17.69 -12.05
CA ALA A 279 -15.11 -17.28 -11.56
C ALA A 279 -15.11 -16.79 -10.09
N LYS A 280 -16.24 -16.29 -9.59
CA LYS A 280 -16.32 -15.63 -8.27
C LYS A 280 -16.11 -16.59 -7.09
N LYS A 281 -16.59 -17.83 -7.18
CA LYS A 281 -16.49 -18.82 -6.09
C LYS A 281 -15.07 -19.40 -5.92
N LYS A 282 -14.24 -19.38 -6.98
CA LYS A 282 -12.81 -19.74 -6.91
C LYS A 282 -11.94 -18.59 -6.39
N LEU A 283 -12.36 -17.33 -6.58
CA LEU A 283 -11.57 -16.15 -6.19
C LEU A 283 -11.55 -15.92 -4.67
N ALA A 284 -12.67 -16.15 -3.97
CA ALA A 284 -12.75 -15.99 -2.52
C ALA A 284 -11.87 -16.98 -1.73
N GLY A 285 -11.76 -18.23 -2.21
CA GLY A 285 -10.88 -19.24 -1.61
C GLY A 285 -9.39 -19.10 -1.95
N ALA A 286 -9.05 -18.27 -2.94
CA ALA A 286 -7.66 -18.01 -3.35
C ALA A 286 -7.03 -16.84 -2.57
N LEU A 287 -7.83 -15.85 -2.14
CA LEU A 287 -7.36 -14.68 -1.39
C LEU A 287 -6.77 -15.03 -0.02
N SER A 288 -7.15 -16.16 0.60
CA SER A 288 -6.60 -16.59 1.89
C SER A 288 -5.35 -17.50 1.79
N LYS A 289 -4.98 -17.94 0.58
CA LYS A 289 -3.88 -18.90 0.37
C LYS A 289 -2.66 -18.35 -0.38
N GLU A 290 -2.75 -17.16 -0.98
CA GLU A 290 -1.63 -16.53 -1.68
C GLU A 290 -0.95 -15.48 -0.80
N GLY A 291 0.39 -15.51 -0.74
CA GLY A 291 1.20 -14.67 0.15
C GLY A 291 0.81 -13.19 0.14
N GLY A 292 0.53 -12.67 1.34
CA GLY A 292 0.09 -11.30 1.61
C GLY A 292 1.22 -10.33 1.96
N PHE A 293 0.86 -9.12 2.35
CA PHE A 293 1.77 -8.15 2.96
C PHE A 293 1.57 -8.16 4.46
N SER A 294 2.60 -8.50 5.24
CA SER A 294 2.40 -8.81 6.66
C SER A 294 2.12 -7.58 7.53
N VAL A 295 1.47 -7.79 8.67
CA VAL A 295 1.23 -6.74 9.69
C VAL A 295 2.55 -6.08 10.12
N ASP A 296 3.61 -6.85 10.36
CA ASP A 296 4.92 -6.30 10.74
C ASP A 296 5.52 -5.38 9.67
N LEU A 297 5.40 -5.76 8.39
CA LEU A 297 5.85 -4.93 7.28
C LEU A 297 4.97 -3.68 7.13
N GLY A 298 3.67 -3.83 7.40
CA GLY A 298 2.70 -2.72 7.48
C GLY A 298 3.10 -1.71 8.55
N LEU A 299 3.33 -2.15 9.79
CA LEU A 299 3.75 -1.30 10.91
C LEU A 299 5.03 -0.54 10.59
N LYS A 300 6.02 -1.21 10.00
CA LYS A 300 7.26 -0.56 9.55
C LYS A 300 6.97 0.57 8.57
N ASP A 301 6.20 0.29 7.51
CA ASP A 301 5.90 1.29 6.47
C ASP A 301 5.06 2.45 7.04
N VAL A 302 4.06 2.19 7.89
CA VAL A 302 3.27 3.24 8.55
C VAL A 302 4.12 4.05 9.52
N GLY A 303 5.03 3.42 10.26
CA GLY A 303 6.02 4.11 11.10
C GLY A 303 6.86 5.09 10.30
N HIS A 304 7.35 4.69 9.11
CA HIS A 304 8.06 5.56 8.18
C HIS A 304 7.20 6.73 7.70
N MET A 305 5.92 6.52 7.40
CA MET A 305 4.99 7.58 7.00
C MET A 305 4.81 8.61 8.12
N ARG A 306 4.57 8.16 9.34
CA ARG A 306 4.36 9.02 10.52
C ARG A 306 5.60 9.87 10.79
N ARG A 307 6.79 9.26 10.72
CA ARG A 307 8.07 9.97 10.84
C ARG A 307 8.23 11.02 9.75
N LEU A 308 8.01 10.67 8.48
CA LEU A 308 8.09 11.63 7.37
C LEU A 308 7.10 12.78 7.57
N ALA A 309 5.88 12.49 8.01
CA ALA A 309 4.86 13.50 8.26
C ALA A 309 5.28 14.49 9.36
N GLN A 310 5.87 14.00 10.45
CA GLN A 310 6.45 14.84 11.51
C GLN A 310 7.57 15.74 10.97
N GLU A 311 8.48 15.20 10.16
CA GLU A 311 9.61 15.95 9.59
C GLU A 311 9.15 17.00 8.55
N THR A 312 8.08 16.73 7.80
CA THR A 312 7.56 17.66 6.77
C THR A 312 6.44 18.58 7.26
N GLY A 313 5.95 18.39 8.49
CA GLY A 313 4.77 19.09 9.02
C GLY A 313 3.44 18.67 8.38
N ALA A 314 3.36 17.49 7.78
CA ALA A 314 2.13 16.97 7.20
C ALA A 314 1.24 16.34 8.29
N ALA A 315 -0.07 16.57 8.24
CA ALA A 315 -1.02 15.94 9.15
C ALA A 315 -1.53 14.62 8.55
N LEU A 316 -1.27 13.48 9.20
CA LEU A 316 -1.72 12.14 8.77
C LEU A 316 -2.52 11.42 9.89
N PRO A 317 -3.66 11.97 10.37
CA PRO A 317 -4.43 11.35 11.45
C PRO A 317 -4.90 9.91 11.13
N THR A 318 -5.19 9.63 9.85
CA THR A 318 -5.54 8.27 9.41
C THR A 318 -4.35 7.30 9.51
N ALA A 319 -3.11 7.77 9.34
CA ALA A 319 -1.93 6.93 9.52
C ALA A 319 -1.70 6.59 10.99
N ASP A 320 -1.99 7.52 11.92
CA ASP A 320 -1.93 7.27 13.36
C ASP A 320 -2.95 6.19 13.77
N LEU A 321 -4.21 6.32 13.32
CA LEU A 321 -5.26 5.33 13.59
C LEU A 321 -4.90 3.94 13.04
N ALA A 322 -4.46 3.88 11.78
CA ALA A 322 -4.06 2.62 11.17
C ALA A 322 -2.86 1.98 11.90
N TYR A 323 -1.93 2.80 12.41
CA TYR A 323 -0.80 2.32 13.21
C TYR A 323 -1.27 1.65 14.51
N GLU A 324 -2.20 2.28 15.23
CA GLU A 324 -2.79 1.73 16.46
C GLU A 324 -3.49 0.40 16.20
N HIS A 325 -4.29 0.30 15.14
CA HIS A 325 -4.97 -0.94 14.78
C HIS A 325 -4.01 -2.06 14.38
N LEU A 326 -2.98 -1.77 13.60
CA LEU A 326 -1.96 -2.76 13.25
C LEU A 326 -1.16 -3.21 14.47
N LEU A 327 -0.85 -2.29 15.40
CA LEU A 327 -0.15 -2.61 16.64
C LEU A 327 -0.99 -3.56 17.51
N ALA A 328 -2.29 -3.29 17.65
CA ALA A 328 -3.21 -4.15 18.38
C ALA A 328 -3.29 -5.58 17.78
N VAL A 329 -3.15 -5.74 16.46
CA VAL A 329 -3.08 -7.06 15.81
C VAL A 329 -1.73 -7.74 16.05
N GLN A 330 -0.63 -6.99 16.01
CA GLN A 330 0.70 -7.50 16.33
C GLN A 330 0.78 -8.02 17.77
N GLU A 331 0.20 -7.30 18.74
CA GLU A 331 0.12 -7.69 20.16
C GLU A 331 -0.66 -9.00 20.38
N GLN A 332 -1.54 -9.39 19.45
CA GLN A 332 -2.20 -10.70 19.44
C GLN A 332 -1.33 -11.84 18.88
N GLY A 333 -0.06 -11.57 18.58
CA GLY A 333 0.87 -12.55 18.00
C GLY A 333 0.64 -12.84 16.51
N LYS A 334 -0.04 -11.94 15.79
CA LYS A 334 -0.43 -12.11 14.36
C LYS A 334 0.40 -11.25 13.39
N GLY A 335 1.63 -10.89 13.78
CA GLY A 335 2.52 -10.02 12.99
C GLY A 335 2.89 -10.55 11.60
N ASP A 336 2.90 -11.87 11.43
CA ASP A 336 3.21 -12.57 10.19
C ASP A 336 2.02 -12.71 9.23
N GLN A 337 0.80 -12.45 9.69
CA GLN A 337 -0.40 -12.54 8.86
C GLN A 337 -0.56 -11.31 7.97
N ASP A 338 -1.40 -11.42 6.93
CA ASP A 338 -1.70 -10.28 6.05
C ASP A 338 -2.31 -9.12 6.84
N TRP A 339 -1.85 -7.91 6.55
CA TRP A 339 -2.30 -6.67 7.17
C TRP A 339 -3.81 -6.40 7.02
N SER A 340 -4.54 -7.09 6.14
CA SER A 340 -6.01 -7.05 6.11
C SER A 340 -6.65 -7.53 7.42
N ASN A 341 -5.90 -8.29 8.24
CA ASN A 341 -6.33 -8.66 9.58
C ASN A 341 -6.47 -7.49 10.56
N MET A 342 -6.11 -6.26 10.17
CA MET A 342 -6.42 -5.06 10.97
C MET A 342 -7.91 -4.95 11.31
N ILE A 343 -8.81 -5.48 10.47
CA ILE A 343 -10.25 -5.53 10.81
C ILE A 343 -10.55 -6.27 12.12
N SER A 344 -9.66 -7.16 12.57
CA SER A 344 -9.83 -7.90 13.83
C SER A 344 -9.60 -7.03 15.07
N SER A 345 -8.84 -5.93 14.99
CA SER A 345 -8.71 -4.99 16.13
C SER A 345 -10.05 -4.29 16.40
N LEU A 346 -10.82 -4.00 15.35
CA LEU A 346 -12.14 -3.37 15.42
C LEU A 346 -13.25 -4.30 15.93
N LYS A 347 -12.99 -5.61 15.95
CA LYS A 347 -13.96 -6.64 16.39
C LYS A 347 -13.87 -6.96 17.89
N VAL A 348 -12.87 -6.45 18.60
CA VAL A 348 -12.76 -6.60 20.06
C VAL A 348 -13.87 -5.76 20.71
N SER A 349 -14.68 -6.39 21.57
CA SER A 349 -15.86 -5.77 22.21
C SER A 349 -15.51 -4.49 22.99
N PRO A 350 -16.49 -3.58 23.23
CA PRO A 350 -16.27 -2.21 23.74
C PRO A 350 -15.79 -2.07 25.20
N SER A 351 -15.20 -3.09 25.82
CA SER A 351 -14.84 -3.01 27.24
C SER A 351 -13.55 -2.23 27.53
N THR A 352 -12.86 -1.70 26.51
CA THR A 352 -11.63 -0.90 26.68
C THR A 352 -11.52 0.24 25.67
N ALA A 353 -12.62 0.85 25.25
CA ALA A 353 -12.52 2.10 24.48
C ALA A 353 -11.88 3.19 25.37
N PRO A 354 -10.79 3.85 24.94
CA PRO A 354 -10.30 5.05 25.62
C PRO A 354 -11.44 6.08 25.62
N SER A 355 -11.66 6.74 26.76
CA SER A 355 -12.66 7.80 26.87
C SER A 355 -12.43 8.87 25.78
N PRO A 356 -13.49 9.41 25.16
CA PRO A 356 -13.32 10.45 24.16
C PRO A 356 -12.58 11.64 24.80
N VAL A 357 -11.52 12.08 24.12
CA VAL A 357 -10.77 13.27 24.47
C VAL A 357 -11.76 14.42 24.62
N SER A 358 -11.83 15.01 25.82
CA SER A 358 -12.64 16.18 26.09
C SER A 358 -12.05 17.40 25.37
N SER A 359 -12.37 17.57 24.10
CA SER A 359 -12.19 18.83 23.39
C SER A 359 -13.55 19.51 23.25
N SER A 360 -13.65 20.71 23.81
CA SER A 360 -14.79 21.62 23.80
C SER A 360 -15.51 21.69 22.44
N ALA A 361 -16.56 20.90 22.27
CA ALA A 361 -17.51 21.02 21.18
C ALA A 361 -18.69 21.92 21.62
N SER A 362 -18.40 23.18 21.91
CA SER A 362 -19.41 24.24 22.04
C SER A 362 -19.39 25.12 20.79
N SER A 363 -19.90 24.59 19.67
CA SER A 363 -20.47 25.32 18.54
C SER A 363 -20.60 24.37 17.36
N LEU A 364 -21.73 23.68 17.24
CA LEU A 364 -22.26 23.06 15.99
C LEU A 364 -23.53 22.22 16.20
N LYS A 365 -24.18 22.31 17.37
CA LYS A 365 -25.58 21.88 17.53
C LYS A 365 -26.53 22.99 17.05
N SER A 366 -26.62 23.22 15.74
CA SER A 366 -27.73 24.03 15.20
C SER A 366 -28.15 23.74 13.75
N ARG A 367 -27.69 22.64 13.11
CA ARG A 367 -28.04 22.39 11.69
C ARG A 367 -28.79 21.09 11.39
N TYR A 368 -29.09 20.27 12.38
CA TYR A 368 -29.93 19.07 12.19
C TYR A 368 -30.82 18.83 13.42
N SER A 369 -31.78 19.73 13.66
CA SER A 369 -33.03 19.34 14.32
C SER A 369 -34.04 19.13 13.20
N LEU A 370 -34.38 17.88 12.92
CA LEU A 370 -35.57 17.55 12.15
C LEU A 370 -36.77 17.91 13.03
N ASP A 371 -37.46 18.98 12.64
CA ASP A 371 -38.78 19.36 13.14
C ASP A 371 -39.76 18.21 12.83
N GLU A 372 -40.02 17.34 13.81
CA GLU A 372 -41.21 16.48 13.77
C GLU A 372 -42.44 17.33 14.13
N LYS A 373 -43.01 18.01 13.13
CA LYS A 373 -44.41 18.43 13.18
C LYS A 373 -45.27 17.37 12.52
N ARG A 374 -46.00 16.58 13.33
CA ARG A 374 -47.23 15.92 12.88
C ARG A 374 -48.39 16.90 13.04
N PRO A 375 -49.24 17.11 12.03
CA PRO A 375 -50.43 17.94 12.17
C PRO A 375 -51.63 17.12 12.65
N GLY A 376 -52.38 17.71 13.60
CA GLY A 376 -53.82 17.57 13.77
C GLY A 376 -54.34 16.28 14.39
N ASP A 377 -54.77 16.36 15.65
CA ASP A 377 -56.20 16.24 15.95
C ASP A 377 -56.50 16.82 17.33
N ASP A 378 -57.41 17.79 17.33
CA ASP A 378 -57.98 18.45 18.49
C ASP A 378 -58.90 17.48 19.25
N HIS A 379 -58.79 17.45 20.59
CA HIS A 379 -59.84 17.88 21.51
C HIS A 379 -59.78 17.24 22.92
N VAL A 380 -59.88 18.14 23.89
CA VAL A 380 -60.58 18.03 25.18
C VAL A 380 -59.84 17.34 26.35
N SER A 381 -59.32 18.24 27.19
CA SER A 381 -59.09 18.14 28.63
C SER A 381 -60.23 17.50 29.42
N LEU A 382 -59.91 16.69 30.43
CA LEU A 382 -60.54 16.71 31.75
C LEU A 382 -59.66 16.02 32.81
N SER A 383 -59.57 16.70 33.95
CA SER A 383 -58.81 16.43 35.17
C SER A 383 -59.42 15.35 36.08
N SER A 384 -58.59 14.62 36.84
CA SER A 384 -58.74 14.16 38.25
C SER A 384 -57.82 12.94 38.48
N SER A 385 -56.71 13.07 39.22
CA SER A 385 -56.53 12.92 40.69
C SER A 385 -56.71 11.50 41.25
N SER A 386 -55.68 11.07 42.01
CA SER A 386 -55.66 10.02 43.08
C SER A 386 -55.94 8.57 42.66
N SER A 387 -55.35 7.49 43.19
CA SER A 387 -54.36 7.25 44.26
C SER A 387 -54.11 5.72 44.32
N SER A 388 -52.88 5.34 44.66
CA SER A 388 -52.44 4.18 45.47
C SER A 388 -53.10 2.78 45.41
N SER A 389 -52.18 1.78 45.41
CA SER A 389 -52.24 0.48 46.11
C SER A 389 -53.18 -0.59 45.54
N SER A 390 -52.95 -1.89 45.63
CA SER A 390 -51.82 -2.79 45.93
C SER A 390 -52.37 -4.20 45.71
N ASP A 391 -51.47 -5.17 45.49
CA ASP A 391 -51.68 -6.62 45.38
C ASP A 391 -52.89 -7.23 46.11
N LEU A 392 -53.49 -8.26 45.51
CA LEU A 392 -53.69 -9.56 46.16
C LEU A 392 -54.04 -10.67 45.17
N THR A 393 -53.31 -11.76 45.32
CA THR A 393 -53.35 -13.06 44.67
C THR A 393 -54.60 -13.88 45.03
N SER A 394 -55.12 -14.69 44.11
CA SER A 394 -55.49 -16.11 44.30
C SER A 394 -56.29 -16.70 43.13
N GLN A 395 -55.78 -17.82 42.61
CA GLN A 395 -56.37 -18.80 41.68
C GLN A 395 -57.21 -19.85 42.48
N PRO A 396 -57.83 -20.91 41.88
CA PRO A 396 -58.32 -21.20 40.51
C PRO A 396 -59.79 -21.80 40.59
N PRO A 397 -60.36 -22.73 39.75
CA PRO A 397 -59.80 -23.94 39.11
C PRO A 397 -60.11 -24.14 37.60
N ALA A 398 -59.50 -25.20 37.09
CA ALA A 398 -59.48 -25.76 35.74
C ALA A 398 -60.84 -26.22 35.18
N TYR A 399 -60.91 -26.27 33.85
CA TYR A 399 -61.67 -27.28 33.10
C TYR A 399 -60.90 -27.67 31.82
N GLU A 400 -60.48 -28.93 31.75
CA GLU A 400 -60.20 -29.67 30.52
C GLU A 400 -61.52 -30.08 29.87
N VAL A 401 -61.63 -30.01 28.54
CA VAL A 401 -62.29 -31.04 27.71
C VAL A 401 -61.60 -31.11 26.35
N GLU A 402 -61.32 -32.35 25.94
CA GLU A 402 -60.69 -32.82 24.72
C GLU A 402 -61.52 -32.67 23.43
N SER A 403 -60.80 -32.87 22.32
CA SER A 403 -61.17 -33.72 21.16
C SER A 403 -61.73 -33.05 19.89
N THR A 404 -60.87 -33.09 18.88
CA THR A 404 -61.10 -33.56 17.50
C THR A 404 -62.35 -33.11 16.74
N LYS A 405 -62.09 -32.41 15.63
CA LYS A 405 -62.43 -32.87 14.28
C LYS A 405 -61.44 -32.34 13.26
#